data_AF-A0A434MNR2-F1
#
_entry.id   AF-A0A434MNR2-F1
#
_cell.length_a   1.000
_cell.length_b   1.000
_cell.length_c   1.000
_cell.angle_alpha   90.00
_cell.angle_beta   90.00
_cell.angle_gamma   90.00
#
_symmetry.space_group_name_H-M   'P 1'
#
loop_
_entity.id
_entity.type
_entity.pdbx_description
1 polymer ?
#
loop_
_entity_poly.entity_id
_entity_poly.type
_entity_poly.pdbx_seq_one_letter_code
_entity_poly.pdbx_strand_id
1 'polypeptide(L)'
;TENGFGPKKVAVIGKDGKVLRDKAGKIVYRLWSGEREEFLGQRNGWLDLQNQHLALAGLEMRIDGRSYAERGIDLVPTTHIGVATKAIDRKGEKAGWSPRLERIELFEERRAENRKRIMRKPAIVLDLVSSEKSVFSERDIAKVLHRYVDDAGAFRNLMVRILESPKLLRIERESVDFATGERMPARYTTRALIRLEAGMARRAIWLSGKTSHGVREKVL
;
A
#
# COMPACT_ATOMS: atom_id res chain seq x y z
N THR A 1 2.97 -27.78 14.44
CA THR A 1 3.16 -29.24 14.30
C THR A 1 4.58 -29.51 13.83
N GLU A 2 5.17 -30.64 14.22
CA GLU A 2 6.55 -31.01 13.87
C GLU A 2 6.81 -31.04 12.35
N ASN A 3 5.76 -31.10 11.53
CA ASN A 3 5.83 -31.09 10.06
C ASN A 3 5.50 -29.72 9.40
N GLY A 4 5.57 -28.62 10.16
CA GLY A 4 5.26 -27.27 9.66
C GLY A 4 3.76 -27.05 9.36
N PHE A 5 3.46 -26.08 8.49
CA PHE A 5 2.08 -25.65 8.16
C PHE A 5 1.35 -26.53 7.12
N GLY A 6 1.98 -27.62 6.66
CA GLY A 6 1.43 -28.49 5.63
C GLY A 6 1.59 -27.96 4.19
N PRO A 7 1.15 -28.74 3.18
CA PRO A 7 1.32 -28.39 1.78
C PRO A 7 0.33 -27.31 1.31
N LYS A 8 0.76 -26.48 0.35
CA LYS A 8 -0.08 -25.42 -0.25
C LYS A 8 -1.36 -25.95 -0.90
N LYS A 9 -1.31 -27.16 -1.45
CA LYS A 9 -2.43 -27.84 -2.08
C LYS A 9 -2.80 -29.07 -1.26
N VAL A 10 -4.09 -29.22 -0.97
CA VAL A 10 -4.65 -30.34 -0.23
C VAL A 10 -5.59 -31.13 -1.13
N ALA A 11 -5.56 -32.45 -1.03
CA ALA A 11 -6.46 -33.31 -1.78
C ALA A 11 -7.91 -33.07 -1.32
N VAL A 12 -8.84 -32.97 -2.27
CA VAL A 12 -10.26 -32.84 -1.96
C VAL A 12 -10.76 -34.20 -1.50
N ILE A 13 -11.45 -34.22 -0.36
CA ILE A 13 -12.06 -35.44 0.20
C ILE A 13 -13.55 -35.44 -0.18
N GLY A 14 -13.99 -36.52 -0.80
CA GLY A 14 -15.40 -36.74 -1.17
C GLY A 14 -16.27 -37.01 0.05
N LYS A 15 -17.60 -37.01 -0.13
CA LYS A 15 -18.57 -37.32 0.94
C LYS A 15 -18.40 -38.73 1.52
N ASP A 16 -17.73 -39.61 0.79
CA ASP A 16 -17.36 -40.98 1.16
C ASP A 16 -16.05 -41.08 1.96
N GLY A 17 -15.42 -39.95 2.28
CA GLY A 17 -14.14 -39.91 3.01
C GLY A 17 -12.93 -40.30 2.16
N LYS A 18 -13.10 -40.59 0.87
CA LYS A 18 -12.01 -40.94 -0.04
C LYS A 18 -11.54 -39.72 -0.83
N VAL A 19 -10.31 -39.78 -1.34
CA VAL A 19 -9.75 -38.72 -2.18
C VAL A 19 -10.54 -38.63 -3.49
N LEU A 20 -11.07 -37.44 -3.78
CA LEU A 20 -11.79 -37.16 -5.00
C LEU A 20 -10.86 -37.27 -6.21
N ARG A 21 -11.29 -38.04 -7.21
CA ARG A 21 -10.59 -38.19 -8.48
C ARG A 21 -11.45 -37.72 -9.64
N ASP A 22 -10.82 -37.15 -10.66
CA ASP A 22 -11.50 -36.74 -11.90
C ASP A 22 -11.83 -37.94 -12.80
N LYS A 23 -12.50 -37.69 -13.94
CA LYS A 23 -12.86 -38.73 -14.92
C LYS A 23 -11.66 -39.46 -15.52
N ALA A 24 -10.46 -38.90 -15.42
CA ALA A 24 -9.20 -39.49 -15.87
C ALA A 24 -8.42 -40.18 -14.73
N GLY A 25 -9.01 -40.27 -13.53
CA GLY A 25 -8.41 -40.92 -12.36
C GLY A 25 -7.38 -40.07 -11.61
N LYS A 26 -7.19 -38.79 -11.96
CA LYS A 26 -6.25 -37.88 -11.28
C LYS A 26 -6.87 -37.31 -10.01
N ILE A 27 -6.04 -37.09 -8.98
CA ILE A 27 -6.48 -36.50 -7.72
C ILE A 27 -6.87 -35.04 -7.93
N VAL A 28 -8.05 -34.67 -7.43
CA VAL A 28 -8.50 -33.27 -7.39
C VAL A 28 -7.88 -32.60 -6.16
N TYR A 29 -7.21 -31.47 -6.38
CA TYR A 29 -6.59 -30.66 -5.33
C TYR A 29 -7.29 -29.30 -5.21
N ARG A 30 -7.34 -28.77 -3.99
CA ARG A 30 -7.71 -27.37 -3.71
C ARG A 30 -6.59 -26.68 -2.95
N LEU A 31 -6.61 -25.35 -2.91
CA LEU A 31 -5.69 -24.58 -2.07
C LEU A 31 -6.03 -24.77 -0.59
N TRP A 32 -5.01 -24.93 0.25
CA TRP A 32 -5.19 -25.02 1.71
C TRP A 32 -5.84 -23.74 2.27
N SER A 33 -5.48 -22.58 1.73
CA SER A 33 -6.03 -21.28 2.09
C SER A 33 -7.49 -21.06 1.66
N GLY A 34 -8.08 -22.04 0.98
CA GLY A 34 -9.36 -21.87 0.31
C GLY A 34 -9.25 -21.19 -1.05
N GLU A 35 -10.39 -21.11 -1.73
CA GLU A 35 -10.55 -20.34 -2.97
C GLU A 35 -10.54 -18.83 -2.71
N ARG A 36 -10.60 -18.02 -3.77
CA ARG A 36 -10.43 -16.56 -3.68
C ARG A 36 -11.30 -15.91 -2.59
N GLU A 37 -12.57 -16.29 -2.47
CA GLU A 37 -13.50 -15.71 -1.49
C GLU A 37 -13.11 -16.06 -0.05
N GLU A 38 -12.80 -17.33 0.23
CA GLU A 38 -12.34 -17.79 1.55
C GLU A 38 -11.03 -17.09 1.95
N PHE A 39 -10.10 -16.96 1.00
CA PHE A 39 -8.86 -16.23 1.22
C PHE A 39 -9.08 -14.75 1.53
N LEU A 40 -9.98 -14.08 0.81
CA LEU A 40 -10.33 -12.68 1.07
C LEU A 40 -11.01 -12.51 2.44
N GLY A 41 -11.86 -13.45 2.85
CA GLY A 41 -12.46 -13.49 4.18
C GLY A 41 -11.41 -13.59 5.28
N GLN A 42 -10.47 -14.53 5.16
CA GLN A 42 -9.34 -14.68 6.10
C GLN A 42 -8.46 -13.42 6.15
N ARG A 43 -8.13 -12.85 4.97
CA ARG A 43 -7.34 -11.63 4.88
C ARG A 43 -8.02 -10.45 5.60
N ASN A 44 -9.32 -10.27 5.37
CA ASN A 44 -10.06 -9.17 6.00
C ASN A 44 -10.18 -9.39 7.51
N GLY A 45 -10.47 -10.61 7.98
CA GLY A 45 -10.48 -10.91 9.40
C GLY A 45 -9.12 -10.66 10.07
N TRP A 46 -8.02 -10.98 9.39
CA TRP A 46 -6.67 -10.65 9.87
C TRP A 46 -6.43 -9.12 9.94
N LEU A 47 -6.84 -8.37 8.92
CA LEU A 47 -6.71 -6.90 8.89
C LEU A 47 -7.49 -6.26 10.04
N ASP A 48 -8.71 -6.73 10.31
CA ASP A 48 -9.56 -6.22 11.37
C ASP A 48 -8.94 -6.47 12.74
N LEU A 49 -8.50 -7.71 13.00
CA LEU A 49 -7.86 -8.10 14.25
C LEU A 49 -6.56 -7.32 14.49
N GLN A 50 -5.70 -7.21 13.48
CA GLN A 50 -4.44 -6.48 13.58
C GLN A 50 -4.68 -5.00 13.88
N ASN A 51 -5.64 -4.36 13.20
CA ASN A 51 -6.00 -2.96 13.43
C ASN A 51 -6.62 -2.73 14.82
N GLN A 52 -7.40 -3.68 15.32
CA GLN A 52 -7.92 -3.64 16.69
C GLN A 52 -6.76 -3.66 17.70
N HIS A 53 -5.79 -4.56 17.55
CA HIS A 53 -4.64 -4.63 18.46
C HIS A 53 -3.70 -3.41 18.36
N LEU A 54 -3.51 -2.83 17.17
CA LEU A 54 -2.78 -1.57 17.02
C LEU A 54 -3.46 -0.44 17.81
N ALA A 55 -4.80 -0.34 17.71
CA ALA A 55 -5.56 0.65 18.47
C ALA A 55 -5.49 0.41 19.99
N LEU A 56 -5.61 -0.83 20.45
CA LEU A 56 -5.47 -1.19 21.88
C LEU A 56 -4.08 -0.87 22.43
N ALA A 57 -3.04 -0.96 21.60
CA ALA A 57 -1.68 -0.57 21.95
C ALA A 57 -1.44 0.96 21.91
N GLY A 58 -2.46 1.76 21.59
CA GLY A 58 -2.34 3.21 21.45
C GLY A 58 -1.53 3.65 20.22
N LEU A 59 -1.33 2.77 19.24
CA LEU A 59 -0.63 3.08 18.00
C LEU A 59 -1.61 3.64 16.98
N GLU A 60 -1.32 4.83 16.45
CA GLU A 60 -2.16 5.48 15.43
C GLU A 60 -2.08 4.80 14.04
N MET A 61 -1.20 3.80 13.89
CA MET A 61 -1.00 3.09 12.63
C MET A 61 -2.19 2.19 12.29
N ARG A 62 -2.53 2.12 11.01
CA ARG A 62 -3.53 1.18 10.48
C ARG A 62 -3.01 0.48 9.23
N ILE A 63 -3.36 -0.79 9.08
CA ILE A 63 -3.11 -1.58 7.89
C ILE A 63 -4.35 -1.53 7.00
N ASP A 64 -4.17 -1.05 5.77
CA ASP A 64 -5.22 -0.96 4.75
C ASP A 64 -4.96 -2.01 3.66
N GLY A 65 -5.85 -3.00 3.57
CA GLY A 65 -5.76 -4.08 2.57
C GLY A 65 -6.39 -3.75 1.21
N ARG A 66 -6.93 -2.54 1.04
CA ARG A 66 -7.51 -2.10 -0.23
C ARG A 66 -6.40 -1.87 -1.27
N SER A 67 -6.72 -2.18 -2.52
CA SER A 67 -5.87 -1.86 -3.67
C SER A 67 -5.69 -0.35 -3.85
N TYR A 68 -4.69 0.06 -4.62
CA TYR A 68 -4.51 1.47 -4.99
C TYR A 68 -5.77 2.05 -5.65
N ALA A 69 -6.45 1.29 -6.51
CA ALA A 69 -7.69 1.71 -7.15
C ALA A 69 -8.81 1.99 -6.12
N GLU A 70 -9.03 1.07 -5.17
CA GLU A 70 -10.02 1.24 -4.09
C GLU A 70 -9.68 2.37 -3.13
N ARG A 71 -8.39 2.75 -3.04
CA ARG A 71 -7.89 3.89 -2.25
C ARG A 71 -7.88 5.20 -3.06
N GLY A 72 -8.24 5.17 -4.34
CA GLY A 72 -8.23 6.33 -5.22
C GLY A 72 -6.83 6.78 -5.67
N ILE A 73 -5.82 5.92 -5.54
CA ILE A 73 -4.44 6.17 -5.98
C ILE A 73 -4.32 5.70 -7.44
N ASP A 74 -4.13 6.65 -8.36
CA ASP A 74 -4.01 6.39 -9.80
C ASP A 74 -2.60 5.89 -10.18
N LEU A 75 -2.18 4.79 -9.55
CA LEU A 75 -0.96 4.05 -9.87
C LEU A 75 -1.30 2.57 -10.01
N VAL A 76 -0.62 1.92 -10.96
CA VAL A 76 -0.65 0.47 -11.10
C VAL A 76 0.32 -0.15 -10.09
N PRO A 77 -0.12 -1.11 -9.25
CA PRO A 77 0.78 -1.82 -8.35
C PRO A 77 1.93 -2.48 -9.10
N THR A 78 3.15 -2.35 -8.58
CA THR A 78 4.33 -3.01 -9.14
C THR A 78 4.48 -4.42 -8.57
N THR A 79 4.92 -5.35 -9.41
CA THR A 79 5.21 -6.72 -8.98
C THR A 79 6.56 -6.78 -8.29
N HIS A 80 6.66 -7.51 -7.18
CA HIS A 80 7.94 -7.76 -6.53
C HIS A 80 8.86 -8.60 -7.44
N ILE A 81 10.00 -8.05 -7.82
CA ILE A 81 11.08 -8.80 -8.46
C ILE A 81 12.06 -9.27 -7.38
N GLY A 82 12.14 -10.58 -7.18
CA GLY A 82 13.08 -11.18 -6.23
C GLY A 82 14.54 -10.99 -6.63
N VAL A 83 15.43 -11.00 -5.64
CA VAL A 83 16.88 -10.85 -5.83
C VAL A 83 17.47 -11.88 -6.80
N ALA A 84 16.98 -13.11 -6.77
CA ALA A 84 17.41 -14.18 -7.69
C ALA A 84 17.05 -13.87 -9.14
N THR A 85 15.83 -13.35 -9.39
CA THR A 85 15.38 -12.95 -10.72
C THR A 85 16.25 -11.82 -11.29
N LYS A 86 16.60 -10.81 -10.48
CA LYS A 86 17.55 -9.75 -10.87
C LYS A 86 18.97 -10.26 -11.09
N ALA A 87 19.41 -11.26 -10.32
CA ALA A 87 20.75 -11.83 -10.47
C ALA A 87 20.88 -12.62 -11.78
N ILE A 88 19.82 -13.34 -12.19
CA ILE A 88 19.76 -14.05 -13.47
C ILE A 88 19.81 -13.04 -14.62
N ASP A 89 19.00 -11.99 -14.56
CA ASP A 89 18.95 -10.92 -15.55
C ASP A 89 20.34 -10.29 -15.79
N ARG A 90 20.99 -9.84 -14.70
CA ARG A 90 22.34 -9.27 -14.75
C ARG A 90 23.40 -10.24 -15.28
N LYS A 91 23.29 -11.53 -14.96
CA LYS A 91 24.20 -12.56 -15.50
C LYS A 91 23.96 -12.77 -17.00
N GLY A 92 22.71 -12.73 -17.42
CA GLY A 92 22.31 -12.81 -18.81
C GLY A 92 22.88 -11.66 -19.64
N GLU A 93 22.68 -10.42 -19.21
CA GLU A 93 23.27 -9.24 -19.86
C GLU A 93 24.79 -9.36 -20.05
N LYS A 94 25.50 -9.79 -19.00
CA LYS A 94 26.95 -10.01 -19.05
C LYS A 94 27.38 -11.14 -19.99
N ALA A 95 26.53 -12.14 -20.19
CA ALA A 95 26.77 -13.29 -21.05
C ALA A 95 26.26 -13.11 -22.49
N GLY A 96 25.71 -11.93 -22.83
CA GLY A 96 25.12 -11.68 -24.15
C GLY A 96 23.80 -12.43 -24.40
N TRP A 97 23.18 -12.99 -23.36
CA TRP A 97 21.88 -13.66 -23.44
C TRP A 97 20.91 -12.95 -22.50
N SER A 98 19.91 -12.24 -23.01
CA SER A 98 18.85 -11.70 -22.16
C SER A 98 17.75 -12.75 -22.01
N PRO A 99 17.63 -13.47 -20.87
CA PRO A 99 16.41 -14.18 -20.58
C PRO A 99 15.31 -13.12 -20.47
N ARG A 100 14.38 -13.10 -21.43
CA ARG A 100 13.14 -12.31 -21.34
C ARG A 100 12.31 -12.86 -20.20
N LEU A 101 12.61 -12.39 -19.00
CA LEU A 101 11.89 -12.76 -17.79
C LEU A 101 10.61 -11.92 -17.80
N GLU A 102 9.49 -12.55 -18.13
CA GLU A 102 8.15 -11.95 -18.17
C GLU A 102 7.84 -11.06 -16.96
N ARG A 103 8.36 -11.42 -15.77
CA ARG A 103 8.23 -10.61 -14.54
C ARG A 103 8.96 -9.27 -14.58
N ILE A 104 10.11 -9.20 -15.24
CA ILE A 104 10.89 -7.95 -15.39
C ILE A 104 10.21 -7.07 -16.43
N GLU A 105 9.78 -7.64 -17.55
CA GLU A 105 9.03 -6.93 -18.60
C GLU A 105 7.75 -6.30 -18.02
N LEU A 106 6.94 -7.08 -17.31
CA LEU A 106 5.72 -6.59 -16.66
C LEU A 106 6.01 -5.48 -15.64
N PHE A 107 7.10 -5.61 -14.88
CA PHE A 107 7.49 -4.57 -13.92
C PHE A 107 7.86 -3.26 -14.62
N GLU A 108 8.67 -3.33 -15.68
CA GLU A 108 9.06 -2.15 -16.47
C GLU A 108 7.87 -1.53 -17.19
N GLU A 109 6.94 -2.33 -17.71
CA GLU A 109 5.68 -1.85 -18.28
C GLU A 109 4.85 -1.08 -17.24
N ARG A 110 4.68 -1.63 -16.03
CA ARG A 110 3.94 -0.94 -14.96
C ARG A 110 4.67 0.32 -14.51
N ARG A 111 6.00 0.28 -14.43
CA ARG A 111 6.82 1.44 -14.09
C ARG A 111 6.69 2.54 -15.15
N ALA A 112 6.73 2.18 -16.43
CA ALA A 112 6.57 3.10 -17.55
C ALA A 112 5.16 3.71 -17.59
N GLU A 113 4.12 2.92 -17.34
CA GLU A 113 2.75 3.40 -17.24
C GLU A 113 2.58 4.38 -16.07
N ASN A 114 3.09 4.04 -14.89
CA ASN A 114 3.08 4.94 -13.73
C ASN A 114 3.87 6.23 -14.00
N ARG A 115 5.01 6.14 -14.69
CA ARG A 115 5.77 7.31 -15.12
C ARG A 115 4.93 8.23 -16.00
N LYS A 116 4.20 7.70 -16.99
CA LYS A 116 3.29 8.48 -17.84
C LYS A 116 2.20 9.17 -17.01
N ARG A 117 1.58 8.46 -16.07
CA ARG A 117 0.56 9.03 -15.17
C ARG A 117 1.11 10.16 -14.30
N ILE A 118 2.30 9.98 -13.72
CA ILE A 118 2.97 10.99 -12.90
C ILE A 118 3.34 12.22 -13.73
N MET A 119 3.86 12.04 -14.95
CA MET A 119 4.19 13.15 -15.86
C MET A 119 2.95 14.01 -16.16
N ARG A 120 1.80 13.37 -16.40
CA ARG A 120 0.51 14.03 -16.64
C ARG A 120 -0.03 14.70 -15.38
N LYS A 121 -0.02 14.01 -14.25
CA LYS A 121 -0.57 14.46 -12.96
C LYS A 121 0.42 14.18 -11.82
N PRO A 122 1.37 15.10 -11.57
CA PRO A 122 2.41 14.89 -10.54
C PRO A 122 1.84 14.73 -9.13
N ALA A 123 0.69 15.35 -8.87
CA ALA A 123 -0.01 15.29 -7.58
C ALA A 123 -0.42 13.87 -7.15
N ILE A 124 -0.40 12.86 -8.03
CA ILE A 124 -0.61 11.45 -7.66
C ILE A 124 0.44 11.00 -6.63
N VAL A 125 1.65 11.55 -6.67
CA VAL A 125 2.70 11.27 -5.69
C VAL A 125 2.26 11.66 -4.27
N LEU A 126 1.52 12.77 -4.13
CA LEU A 126 0.98 13.20 -2.84
C LEU A 126 -0.08 12.21 -2.33
N ASP A 127 -0.90 11.66 -3.23
CA ASP A 127 -1.91 10.67 -2.87
C ASP A 127 -1.23 9.39 -2.32
N LEU A 128 -0.06 8.98 -2.85
CA LEU A 128 0.71 7.84 -2.34
C LEU A 128 1.43 8.15 -1.01
N VAL A 129 2.14 9.29 -0.92
CA VAL A 129 2.87 9.68 0.32
C VAL A 129 1.91 9.87 1.49
N SER A 130 0.79 10.57 1.27
CA SER A 130 -0.22 10.80 2.31
C SER A 130 -0.96 9.54 2.75
N SER A 131 -0.85 8.47 1.96
CA SER A 131 -1.37 7.15 2.29
C SER A 131 -0.47 6.39 3.28
N GLU A 132 0.80 6.77 3.37
CA GLU A 132 1.82 6.17 4.24
C GLU A 132 2.10 7.05 5.47
N LYS A 133 1.95 8.39 5.35
CA LYS A 133 2.31 9.37 6.40
C LYS A 133 1.33 10.56 6.43
N SER A 134 0.90 10.98 7.61
CA SER A 134 0.08 12.19 7.79
C SER A 134 0.90 13.49 7.63
N VAL A 135 2.15 13.45 8.07
CA VAL A 135 3.14 14.52 7.95
C VAL A 135 4.40 13.98 7.27
N PHE A 136 4.90 14.69 6.27
CA PHE A 136 6.02 14.23 5.45
C PHE A 136 6.91 15.39 4.98
N SER A 137 8.13 15.05 4.57
CA SER A 137 9.14 16.00 4.10
C SER A 137 9.27 15.99 2.57
N GLU A 138 10.01 16.94 2.01
CA GLU A 138 10.37 16.93 0.58
C GLU A 138 11.15 15.66 0.20
N ARG A 139 11.95 15.14 1.14
CA ARG A 139 12.71 13.90 0.95
C ARG A 139 11.79 12.69 0.81
N ASP A 140 10.65 12.67 1.48
CA ASP A 140 9.67 11.59 1.34
C ASP A 140 9.00 11.62 -0.04
N ILE A 141 8.64 12.82 -0.52
CA ILE A 141 8.13 13.04 -1.88
C ILE A 141 9.17 12.57 -2.91
N ALA A 142 10.42 13.01 -2.75
CA ALA A 142 11.54 12.64 -3.60
C ALA A 142 11.76 11.13 -3.66
N LYS A 143 11.71 10.43 -2.51
CA LYS A 143 11.82 8.97 -2.43
C LYS A 143 10.73 8.27 -3.23
N VAL A 144 9.49 8.73 -3.17
CA VAL A 144 8.39 8.14 -3.95
C VAL A 144 8.57 8.41 -5.44
N LEU A 145 8.93 9.64 -5.80
CA LEU A 145 9.14 10.02 -7.20
C LEU A 145 10.28 9.22 -7.86
N HIS A 146 11.37 9.00 -7.12
CA HIS A 146 12.54 8.23 -7.57
C HIS A 146 12.21 6.75 -7.83
N ARG A 147 11.08 6.22 -7.31
CA ARG A 147 10.62 4.86 -7.67
C ARG A 147 10.27 4.76 -9.17
N TYR A 148 9.88 5.87 -9.82
CA TYR A 148 9.32 5.88 -11.17
C TYR A 148 10.07 6.75 -12.19
N VAL A 149 10.88 7.71 -11.72
CA VAL A 149 11.57 8.69 -12.56
C VAL A 149 13.05 8.67 -12.25
N ASP A 150 13.86 8.26 -13.22
CA ASP A 150 15.32 8.20 -13.11
C ASP A 150 16.02 9.40 -13.78
N ASP A 151 15.34 10.13 -14.69
CA ASP A 151 15.91 11.30 -15.37
C ASP A 151 15.95 12.53 -14.44
N ALA A 152 17.14 13.10 -14.27
CA ALA A 152 17.36 14.21 -13.34
C ALA A 152 16.60 15.50 -13.73
N GLY A 153 16.45 15.77 -15.03
CA GLY A 153 15.72 16.94 -15.52
C GLY A 153 14.24 16.83 -15.22
N ALA A 154 13.61 15.73 -15.64
CA ALA A 154 12.22 15.41 -15.35
C ALA A 154 11.95 15.36 -13.85
N PHE A 155 12.85 14.77 -13.07
CA PHE A 155 12.75 14.69 -11.62
C PHE A 155 12.65 16.08 -10.97
N ARG A 156 13.58 17.00 -11.29
CA ARG A 156 13.56 18.37 -10.76
C ARG A 156 12.27 19.11 -11.15
N ASN A 157 11.88 19.02 -12.42
CA ASN A 157 10.66 19.67 -12.92
C ASN A 157 9.40 19.14 -12.23
N LEU A 158 9.31 17.83 -11.99
CA LEU A 158 8.20 17.22 -11.29
C LEU A 158 8.17 17.60 -9.80
N MET A 159 9.33 17.66 -9.14
CA MET A 159 9.41 18.11 -7.75
C MET A 159 8.84 19.52 -7.58
N VAL A 160 9.23 20.47 -8.43
CA VAL A 160 8.68 21.84 -8.41
C VAL A 160 7.15 21.81 -8.56
N ARG A 161 6.64 21.11 -9.59
CA ARG A 161 5.18 21.00 -9.84
C ARG A 161 4.42 20.34 -8.69
N ILE A 162 5.04 19.42 -7.96
CA ILE A 162 4.44 18.76 -6.79
C ILE A 162 4.41 19.72 -5.59
N LEU A 163 5.50 20.44 -5.34
CA LEU A 163 5.62 21.39 -4.23
C LEU A 163 4.69 22.61 -4.41
N GLU A 164 4.45 23.02 -5.65
CA GLU A 164 3.48 24.07 -6.02
C GLU A 164 2.02 23.57 -6.08
N SER A 165 1.78 22.28 -5.86
CA SER A 165 0.43 21.72 -5.96
C SER A 165 -0.49 22.34 -4.90
N PRO A 166 -1.70 22.81 -5.27
CA PRO A 166 -2.66 23.36 -4.31
C PRO A 166 -3.17 22.31 -3.30
N LYS A 167 -2.94 21.01 -3.57
CA LYS A 167 -3.23 19.93 -2.62
C LYS A 167 -2.26 19.90 -1.43
N LEU A 168 -1.02 20.36 -1.62
CA LEU A 168 0.03 20.34 -0.61
C LEU A 168 -0.14 21.54 0.33
N LEU A 169 0.11 21.31 1.61
CA LEU A 169 0.12 22.36 2.62
C LEU A 169 1.42 22.21 3.43
N ARG A 170 2.15 23.33 3.60
CA ARG A 170 3.29 23.39 4.50
C ARG A 170 2.82 23.77 5.89
N ILE A 171 3.08 22.92 6.87
CA ILE A 171 2.77 23.15 8.29
C ILE A 171 3.93 23.90 8.94
N GLU A 172 5.15 23.46 8.66
CA GLU A 172 6.37 23.97 9.27
C GLU A 172 7.40 24.31 8.19
N ARG A 173 8.08 25.45 8.35
CA ARG A 173 9.19 25.84 7.46
C ARG A 173 10.44 25.08 7.85
N GLU A 174 11.39 25.01 6.93
CA GLU A 174 12.74 24.59 7.29
C GLU A 174 13.27 25.52 8.38
N SER A 175 13.82 24.92 9.44
CA SER A 175 14.32 25.63 10.62
C SER A 175 15.59 24.93 11.13
N VAL A 176 16.20 25.52 12.15
CA VAL A 176 17.33 24.92 12.86
C VAL A 176 16.87 24.72 14.30
N ASP A 177 17.07 23.52 14.84
CA ASP A 177 16.88 23.26 16.25
C ASP A 177 17.96 24.02 17.03
N PHE A 178 17.56 24.94 17.90
CA PHE A 178 18.51 25.80 18.62
C PHE A 178 19.28 25.06 19.72
N ALA A 179 18.77 23.93 20.22
CA ALA A 179 19.44 23.14 21.25
C ALA A 179 20.49 22.21 20.64
N THR A 180 20.20 21.63 19.47
CA THR A 180 21.09 20.65 18.82
C THR A 180 21.88 21.19 17.63
N GLY A 181 21.47 22.32 17.07
CA GLY A 181 22.02 22.89 15.83
C GLY A 181 21.60 22.14 14.56
N GLU A 182 20.70 21.16 14.66
CA GLU A 182 20.28 20.33 13.53
C GLU A 182 19.31 21.07 12.60
N ARG A 183 19.49 20.90 11.28
CA ARG A 183 18.53 21.42 10.29
C ARG A 183 17.28 20.55 10.28
N MET A 184 16.14 21.14 10.61
CA MET A 184 14.84 20.51 10.53
C MET A 184 14.23 20.77 9.15
N PRO A 185 13.92 19.71 8.37
CA PRO A 185 13.31 19.90 7.07
C PRO A 185 11.90 20.47 7.21
N ALA A 186 11.45 21.19 6.19
CA ALA A 186 10.07 21.64 6.10
C ALA A 186 9.09 20.45 6.19
N ARG A 187 8.02 20.63 6.97
CA ARG A 187 6.98 19.62 7.17
C ARG A 187 5.74 19.97 6.37
N TYR A 188 5.25 18.98 5.63
CA TYR A 188 4.11 19.09 4.76
C TYR A 188 3.03 18.08 5.12
N THR A 189 1.80 18.41 4.73
CA THR A 189 0.64 17.52 4.72
C THR A 189 -0.22 17.83 3.50
N THR A 190 -1.35 17.14 3.34
CA THR A 190 -2.33 17.48 2.30
C THR A 190 -3.54 18.19 2.87
N ARG A 191 -4.19 19.03 2.06
CA ARG A 191 -5.47 19.65 2.44
C ARG A 191 -6.55 18.61 2.78
N ALA A 192 -6.49 17.43 2.17
CA ALA A 192 -7.43 16.35 2.47
C ALA A 192 -7.26 15.84 3.90
N LEU A 193 -6.02 15.66 4.37
CA LEU A 193 -5.71 15.25 5.74
C LEU A 193 -6.15 16.32 6.75
N ILE A 194 -5.81 17.59 6.53
CA ILE A 194 -6.25 18.68 7.41
C ILE A 194 -7.77 18.74 7.54
N ARG A 195 -8.51 18.55 6.43
CA ARG A 195 -9.98 18.51 6.45
C ARG A 195 -10.51 17.32 7.24
N LEU A 196 -9.86 16.16 7.10
CA LEU A 196 -10.20 14.93 7.82
C LEU A 196 -9.98 15.12 9.33
N GLU A 197 -8.81 15.62 9.73
CA GLU A 197 -8.44 15.91 11.11
C GLU A 197 -9.38 16.96 11.73
N ALA A 198 -9.61 18.08 11.05
CA ALA A 198 -10.56 19.10 11.51
C ALA A 198 -12.00 18.55 11.60
N GLY A 199 -12.38 17.60 10.75
CA GLY A 199 -13.65 16.89 10.85
C GLY A 199 -13.71 15.95 12.06
N MET A 200 -12.63 15.25 12.36
CA MET A 200 -12.51 14.39 13.55
C MET A 200 -12.56 15.22 14.84
N ALA A 201 -11.77 16.28 14.94
CA ALA A 201 -11.74 17.16 16.10
C ALA A 201 -13.12 17.78 16.39
N ARG A 202 -13.81 18.30 15.35
CA ARG A 202 -15.18 18.82 15.52
C ARG A 202 -16.16 17.77 16.01
N ARG A 203 -16.08 16.53 15.51
CA ARG A 203 -16.92 15.42 15.96
C ARG A 203 -16.62 15.02 17.41
N ALA A 204 -15.34 14.99 17.79
CA ALA A 204 -14.94 14.69 19.16
C ALA A 204 -15.46 15.75 20.15
N ILE A 205 -15.30 17.04 19.82
CA ILE A 205 -15.84 18.16 20.64
C ILE A 205 -17.37 18.08 20.72
N TRP A 206 -18.04 17.77 19.61
CA TRP A 206 -19.49 17.61 19.60
C TRP A 206 -19.92 16.43 20.50
N LEU A 207 -19.26 15.27 20.41
CA LEU A 207 -19.54 14.10 21.24
C LEU A 207 -19.28 14.36 22.72
N SER A 208 -18.20 15.07 23.09
CA SER A 208 -17.92 15.38 24.49
C SER A 208 -18.97 16.28 25.13
N GLY A 209 -19.69 17.07 24.31
CA GLY A 209 -20.82 17.89 24.75
C GLY A 209 -22.17 17.14 24.79
N LYS A 210 -22.22 15.87 24.39
CA LYS A 210 -23.44 15.04 24.45
C LYS A 210 -23.44 14.18 25.71
N THR A 211 -24.53 14.28 26.47
CA THR A 211 -24.77 13.47 27.67
C THR A 211 -25.54 12.18 27.38
N SER A 212 -26.08 12.03 26.17
CA SER A 212 -26.81 10.84 25.74
C SER A 212 -26.65 10.61 24.23
N HIS A 213 -26.98 9.40 23.81
CA HIS A 213 -26.97 8.96 22.42
C HIS A 213 -28.31 8.29 22.14
N GLY A 214 -29.02 8.71 21.09
CA GLY A 214 -30.27 8.09 20.71
C GLY A 214 -30.03 6.66 20.20
N VAL A 215 -30.47 5.66 20.96
CA VAL A 215 -30.56 4.28 20.48
C VAL A 215 -31.90 4.15 19.79
N ARG A 216 -31.92 3.76 18.51
CA ARG A 216 -33.19 3.46 17.82
C ARG A 216 -33.92 2.38 18.60
N GLU A 217 -35.20 2.59 18.91
CA GLU A 217 -36.02 1.56 19.54
C GLU A 217 -35.95 0.27 18.71
N LYS A 218 -35.79 -0.86 19.41
CA LYS A 218 -35.94 -2.17 18.78
C LYS A 218 -37.36 -2.24 18.24
N VAL A 219 -37.49 -2.18 16.92
CA VAL A 219 -38.71 -2.57 16.24
C VAL A 219 -38.89 -4.06 16.53
N LEU A 220 -39.89 -4.39 17.35
CA LEU A 220 -40.34 -5.75 17.63
C LEU A 220 -41.14 -6.30 16.44
#